data_AF-A0A8D0F925-F1
#
_entry.id   AF-A0A8D0F925-F1
#
_cell.length_a   1.000
_cell.length_b   1.000
_cell.length_c   1.000
_cell.angle_alpha   90.00
_cell.angle_beta   90.00
_cell.angle_gamma   90.00
#
_symmetry.space_group_name_H-M   'P 1'
#
loop_
_entity.id
_entity.type
_entity.pdbx_description
1 polymer ?
#
loop_
_entity_poly.entity_id
_entity_poly.type
_entity_poly.pdbx_seq_one_letter_code
_entity_poly.pdbx_strand_id
1 'polypeptide(L)'
;IGGTTLFGDNVEDEWFIVYLVREITREFPGLAARIDDNDGEFLLIEAADFLPKWLNPENSDNRVFFYKGELHLIPLSEPHEQECDLSAAAPTISQALALLSTRSEELLAAEPIRTAVYKRISGLLSQSVYMHNWCSRSLFRIDAVDTCCPSHLTLNTRPMNWA
;
A
#
# COMPACT_ATOMS: atom_id res chain seq x y z
N ILE A 1 -9.70 9.42 -3.04
CA ILE A 1 -10.92 8.75 -2.53
C ILE A 1 -10.45 7.62 -1.64
N GLY A 2 -10.97 7.51 -0.42
CA GLY A 2 -10.60 6.45 0.52
C GLY A 2 -11.75 5.48 0.69
N GLY A 3 -11.46 4.19 0.64
CA GLY A 3 -12.40 3.11 0.95
C GLY A 3 -11.92 2.36 2.18
N THR A 4 -12.88 1.88 2.97
CA THR A 4 -12.58 0.98 4.07
C THR A 4 -13.40 -0.29 3.87
N THR A 5 -12.74 -1.44 3.96
CA THR A 5 -13.41 -2.74 3.85
C THR A 5 -13.18 -3.57 5.10
N LEU A 6 -14.22 -4.32 5.48
CA LEU A 6 -14.21 -5.25 6.60
C LEU A 6 -14.26 -6.66 5.99
N PHE A 7 -13.30 -7.51 6.37
CA PHE A 7 -13.19 -8.92 5.97
C PHE A 7 -13.00 -9.78 7.25
N GLY A 8 -13.23 -11.11 7.17
CA GLY A 8 -13.19 -12.01 8.32
C GLY A 8 -11.79 -12.57 8.56
N ASP A 9 -11.62 -13.55 9.46
CA ASP A 9 -10.30 -14.14 9.78
C ASP A 9 -9.69 -14.98 8.64
N ASN A 10 -10.32 -14.98 7.45
CA ASN A 10 -9.75 -15.66 6.31
C ASN A 10 -8.64 -14.79 5.70
N VAL A 11 -7.40 -15.17 5.98
CA VAL A 11 -6.22 -14.56 5.34
C VAL A 11 -6.35 -14.56 3.81
N GLU A 12 -7.07 -15.51 3.20
CA GLU A 12 -7.29 -15.48 1.75
C GLU A 12 -8.13 -14.28 1.28
N ASP A 13 -9.06 -13.79 2.10
CA ASP A 13 -9.88 -12.62 1.77
C ASP A 13 -9.03 -11.34 1.75
N GLU A 14 -8.02 -11.25 2.61
CA GLU A 14 -7.02 -10.16 2.61
C GLU A 14 -6.30 -10.09 1.28
N TRP A 15 -5.74 -11.23 0.88
CA TRP A 15 -4.97 -11.33 -0.35
C TRP A 15 -5.84 -11.19 -1.59
N PHE A 16 -7.13 -11.52 -1.50
CA PHE A 16 -8.09 -11.25 -2.57
C PHE A 16 -8.32 -9.75 -2.74
N ILE A 17 -8.42 -8.99 -1.65
CA ILE A 17 -8.48 -7.52 -1.71
C ILE A 17 -7.20 -6.95 -2.33
N VAL A 18 -6.02 -7.46 -1.94
CA VAL A 18 -4.74 -7.07 -2.56
C VAL A 18 -4.74 -7.35 -4.06
N TYR A 19 -5.20 -8.53 -4.47
CA TYR A 19 -5.36 -8.88 -5.88
C TYR A 19 -6.25 -7.86 -6.60
N LEU A 20 -7.44 -7.57 -6.07
CA LEU A 20 -8.35 -6.60 -6.69
C LEU A 20 -7.72 -5.21 -6.82
N VAL A 21 -7.07 -4.70 -5.77
CA VAL A 21 -6.39 -3.39 -5.82
C VAL A 21 -5.29 -3.38 -6.88
N ARG A 22 -4.50 -4.45 -6.98
CA ARG A 22 -3.50 -4.60 -8.03
C ARG A 22 -4.12 -4.55 -9.43
N GLU A 23 -5.20 -5.30 -9.66
CA GLU A 23 -5.85 -5.33 -10.97
C GLU A 23 -6.50 -3.98 -11.33
N ILE A 24 -7.10 -3.29 -10.35
CA ILE A 24 -7.68 -1.95 -10.54
C ILE A 24 -6.57 -0.94 -10.91
N THR A 25 -5.45 -0.91 -10.18
CA THR A 25 -4.33 -0.01 -10.52
C THR A 25 -3.68 -0.34 -11.84
N ARG A 26 -3.80 -1.58 -12.34
CA ARG A 26 -3.37 -1.98 -13.69
C ARG A 26 -4.33 -1.46 -14.76
N GLU A 27 -5.64 -1.57 -14.53
CA GLU A 27 -6.68 -1.12 -15.45
C GLU A 27 -6.77 0.42 -15.53
N PHE A 28 -6.45 1.11 -14.43
CA PHE A 28 -6.42 2.56 -14.34
C PHE A 28 -5.00 3.06 -14.03
N PRO A 29 -4.13 3.28 -15.05
CA PRO A 29 -2.71 3.62 -14.84
C PRO A 29 -2.43 4.94 -14.12
N GLY A 30 -3.42 5.82 -14.01
CA GLY A 30 -3.36 7.05 -13.20
C GLY A 30 -3.68 6.81 -11.72
N LEU A 31 -4.10 5.61 -11.33
CA LEU A 31 -4.47 5.29 -9.97
C LEU A 31 -3.28 4.69 -9.20
N ALA A 32 -2.89 5.37 -8.12
CA ALA A 32 -2.05 4.78 -7.09
C ALA A 32 -2.91 4.36 -5.90
N ALA A 33 -2.61 3.21 -5.31
CA ALA A 33 -3.32 2.69 -4.15
C ALA A 33 -2.33 2.15 -3.11
N ARG A 34 -2.61 2.40 -1.83
CA ARG A 34 -1.97 1.71 -0.71
C ARG A 34 -2.99 0.85 0.03
N ILE A 35 -2.49 -0.13 0.78
CA ILE A 35 -3.30 -1.07 1.54
C ILE A 35 -2.64 -1.25 2.90
N ASP A 36 -3.29 -0.73 3.93
CA ASP A 36 -2.81 -0.79 5.31
C ASP A 36 -3.90 -1.52 6.13
N ASP A 37 -3.50 -2.41 7.05
CA ASP A 37 -4.37 -3.03 8.05
C ASP A 37 -4.21 -2.37 9.43
N ASN A 38 -4.82 -2.94 10.47
CA ASN A 38 -4.71 -2.40 11.83
C ASN A 38 -3.27 -2.50 12.39
N ASP A 39 -2.41 -3.33 11.80
CA ASP A 39 -1.03 -3.56 12.21
C ASP A 39 -0.01 -2.81 11.33
N GLY A 40 -0.49 -2.01 10.37
CA GLY A 40 0.31 -1.08 9.56
C GLY A 40 0.57 -1.60 8.15
N GLU A 41 1.42 -2.61 7.98
CA GLU A 41 1.83 -3.08 6.64
C GLU A 41 2.06 -4.60 6.57
N PHE A 42 0.98 -5.38 6.44
CA PHE A 42 1.07 -6.83 6.24
C PHE A 42 1.79 -7.24 4.94
N LEU A 43 1.79 -6.40 3.89
CA LEU A 43 2.51 -6.68 2.64
C LEU A 43 4.02 -6.82 2.85
N LEU A 44 4.58 -6.05 3.79
CA LEU A 44 6.01 -6.09 4.11
C LEU A 44 6.41 -7.37 4.85
N ILE A 45 5.47 -8.02 5.54
CA ILE A 45 5.74 -9.29 6.24
C ILE A 45 6.07 -10.39 5.23
N GLU A 46 5.31 -10.48 4.13
CA GLU A 46 5.55 -11.49 3.09
C GLU A 46 6.90 -11.30 2.39
N ALA A 47 7.36 -10.04 2.27
CA ALA A 47 8.61 -9.69 1.61
C ALA A 47 9.77 -9.43 2.59
N ALA A 48 9.61 -9.72 3.88
CA ALA A 48 10.52 -9.27 4.95
C ALA A 48 12.00 -9.61 4.70
N ASP A 49 12.28 -10.81 4.17
CA ASP A 49 13.64 -11.27 3.87
C ASP A 49 14.34 -10.50 2.73
N PHE A 50 13.57 -9.74 1.95
CA PHE A 50 14.03 -9.02 0.77
C PHE A 50 13.97 -7.50 0.93
N LEU A 51 13.45 -6.99 2.04
CA LEU A 51 13.29 -5.56 2.25
C LEU A 51 14.65 -4.86 2.38
N PRO A 52 14.76 -3.61 1.90
CA PRO A 52 15.93 -2.80 2.18
C PRO A 52 16.11 -2.61 3.69
N LYS A 53 17.36 -2.65 4.17
CA LYS A 53 17.68 -2.51 5.61
C LYS A 53 17.17 -1.21 6.25
N TRP A 54 16.89 -0.20 5.45
CA TRP A 54 16.40 1.09 5.94
C TRP A 54 14.88 1.07 6.21
N LEU A 55 14.13 0.15 5.59
CA LEU A 55 12.68 0.07 5.73
C LEU A 55 12.30 -0.78 6.94
N ASN A 56 11.43 -0.26 7.78
CA ASN A 56 10.90 -0.93 8.96
C ASN A 56 9.47 -0.44 9.23
N PRO A 57 8.70 -1.14 10.09
CA PRO A 57 7.31 -0.77 10.36
C PRO A 57 7.13 0.69 10.78
N GLU A 58 8.03 1.21 11.62
CA GLU A 58 7.97 2.58 12.16
C GLU A 58 8.20 3.68 11.10
N ASN A 59 8.73 3.34 9.92
CA ASN A 59 9.01 4.32 8.87
C ASN A 59 8.39 3.99 7.52
N SER A 60 7.52 2.99 7.46
CA SER A 60 6.88 2.48 6.25
C SER A 60 5.73 3.36 5.73
N ASP A 61 5.14 4.18 6.61
CA ASP A 61 4.04 5.11 6.30
C ASP A 61 4.20 5.84 4.96
N ASN A 62 3.19 5.69 4.10
CA ASN A 62 3.14 6.29 2.76
C ASN A 62 4.36 5.96 1.88
N ARG A 63 4.93 4.75 1.98
CA ARG A 63 6.03 4.32 1.11
C ARG A 63 5.71 3.17 0.19
N VAL A 64 4.69 2.37 0.50
CA VAL A 64 4.32 1.19 -0.28
C VAL A 64 3.04 1.44 -1.05
N PHE A 65 3.12 1.32 -2.38
CA PHE A 65 1.99 1.55 -3.27
C PHE A 65 1.91 0.51 -4.38
N PHE A 66 0.69 0.12 -4.74
CA PHE A 66 0.40 -0.39 -6.06
C PHE A 66 0.17 0.78 -7.02
N TYR A 67 0.89 0.79 -8.13
CA TYR A 67 0.75 1.76 -9.20
C TYR A 67 0.99 1.07 -10.53
N LYS A 68 0.08 1.25 -11.50
CA LYS A 68 0.14 0.57 -12.81
C LYS A 68 0.21 -0.97 -12.70
N GLY A 69 -0.39 -1.55 -11.66
CA GLY A 69 -0.36 -2.99 -11.39
C GLY A 69 0.94 -3.53 -10.77
N GLU A 70 1.91 -2.65 -10.48
CA GLU A 70 3.20 -3.01 -9.93
C GLU A 70 3.42 -2.40 -8.53
N LEU A 71 4.22 -3.08 -7.72
CA LEU A 71 4.53 -2.67 -6.35
C LEU A 71 5.70 -1.69 -6.38
N HIS A 72 5.51 -0.53 -5.76
CA HIS A 72 6.48 0.55 -5.68
C HIS A 72 6.85 0.84 -4.22
N LEU A 73 8.11 1.20 -4.00
CA LEU A 73 8.70 1.51 -2.71
C LEU A 73 9.37 2.89 -2.76
N ILE A 74 8.90 3.83 -1.94
CA ILE A 74 9.45 5.19 -1.87
C ILE A 74 10.62 5.24 -0.89
N PRO A 75 11.86 5.53 -1.35
CA PRO A 75 13.03 5.56 -0.49
C PRO A 75 12.99 6.74 0.49
N LEU A 76 13.87 6.71 1.49
CA LEU A 76 14.15 7.89 2.32
C LEU A 76 14.57 9.05 1.40
N SER A 77 14.07 10.26 1.67
CA SER A 77 14.54 11.44 0.96
C SER A 77 16.04 11.60 1.21
N GLU A 78 16.82 11.86 0.17
CA GLU A 78 18.23 12.21 0.37
C GLU A 78 18.30 13.46 1.25
N PRO A 79 19.21 13.49 2.24
CA PRO A 79 19.43 14.70 3.01
C PRO A 79 20.01 15.75 2.05
N HIS A 80 19.14 16.60 1.49
CA HIS A 80 19.59 17.89 1.00
C HIS A 80 20.22 18.63 2.20
N GLU A 81 21.40 19.22 1.98
CA GLU A 81 22.34 19.77 2.98
C GLU A 81 21.83 20.95 3.83
N GLN A 82 20.58 20.92 4.29
CA GLN A 82 20.08 21.80 5.34
C GLN A 82 19.55 20.95 6.50
N GLU A 83 20.34 20.98 7.56
CA GLU A 83 20.12 20.48 8.91
C GLU A 83 18.66 20.57 9.37
N CYS A 84 18.15 19.45 9.92
CA CYS A 84 17.62 19.39 11.28
C CYS A 84 17.33 17.93 11.65
N ASP A 85 17.84 17.53 12.82
CA ASP A 85 17.81 16.21 13.45
C ASP A 85 16.42 15.58 13.62
N LEU A 86 15.85 15.01 12.55
CA LEU A 86 14.67 14.16 12.64
C LEU A 86 14.85 12.97 11.68
N SER A 87 14.65 11.76 12.20
CA SER A 87 14.43 10.53 11.41
C SER A 87 13.74 10.87 10.09
N ALA A 88 14.33 10.49 8.96
CA ALA A 88 13.85 10.85 7.62
C ALA A 88 12.34 10.62 7.51
N ALA A 89 11.57 11.70 7.69
CA ALA A 89 10.14 11.62 7.93
C ALA A 89 9.45 10.91 6.76
N ALA A 90 8.41 10.13 7.07
CA ALA A 90 7.54 9.56 6.06
C ALA A 90 7.05 10.67 5.12
N PRO A 91 7.08 10.47 3.79
CA PRO A 91 6.54 11.45 2.87
C PRO A 91 5.04 11.65 3.15
N THR A 92 4.55 12.85 2.92
CA THR A 92 3.10 13.07 2.83
C THR A 92 2.54 12.31 1.63
N ILE A 93 1.25 11.97 1.68
CA ILE A 93 0.56 11.32 0.54
C ILE A 93 0.76 12.13 -0.76
N SER A 94 0.66 13.46 -0.70
CA SER A 94 0.87 14.32 -1.88
C SER A 94 2.29 14.23 -2.43
N GLN A 95 3.31 14.17 -1.57
CA GLN A 95 4.70 13.98 -1.99
C GLN A 95 4.90 12.59 -2.60
N ALA A 96 4.35 11.55 -1.98
CA ALA A 96 4.43 10.18 -2.46
C ALA A 96 3.83 10.05 -3.87
N LEU A 97 2.64 10.62 -4.09
CA LEU A 97 1.97 10.62 -5.39
C LEU A 97 2.75 11.41 -6.45
N ALA A 98 3.33 12.57 -6.07
CA ALA A 98 4.18 13.33 -6.98
C ALA A 98 5.39 12.50 -7.44
N LEU A 99 6.04 11.78 -6.52
CA LEU A 99 7.14 10.88 -6.81
C LEU A 99 6.69 9.73 -7.74
N LEU A 100 5.57 9.06 -7.44
CA LEU A 100 5.03 7.99 -8.29
C LEU A 100 4.67 8.48 -9.70
N SER A 101 4.13 9.70 -9.82
CA SER A 101 3.77 10.28 -11.11
C SER A 101 4.98 10.60 -11.99
N THR A 102 6.12 10.96 -11.39
CA THR A 102 7.30 11.48 -12.09
C THR A 102 8.42 10.47 -12.24
N ARG A 103 8.55 9.51 -11.31
CA ARG A 103 9.71 8.62 -11.15
C ARG A 103 9.31 7.16 -10.93
N SER A 104 8.15 6.71 -11.42
CA SER A 104 7.64 5.35 -11.15
C SER A 104 8.64 4.23 -11.46
N GLU A 105 9.41 4.33 -12.54
CA GLU A 105 10.37 3.30 -12.92
C GLU A 105 11.50 3.14 -11.91
N GLU A 106 11.93 4.23 -11.27
CA GLU A 106 12.97 4.23 -10.23
C GLU A 106 12.44 3.74 -8.88
N LEU A 107 11.14 3.98 -8.63
CA LEU A 107 10.47 3.60 -7.39
C LEU A 107 9.94 2.16 -7.43
N LEU A 108 10.09 1.47 -8.55
CA LEU A 108 9.65 0.10 -8.70
C LEU A 108 10.38 -0.79 -7.67
N ALA A 109 9.64 -1.51 -6.83
CA ALA A 109 10.23 -2.33 -5.78
C ALA A 109 11.15 -3.40 -6.40
N ALA A 110 12.21 -3.78 -5.69
CA ALA A 110 13.15 -4.79 -6.17
C ALA A 110 12.43 -6.11 -6.53
N GLU A 111 12.91 -6.80 -7.56
CA GLU A 111 12.26 -8.01 -8.07
C GLU A 111 11.97 -9.06 -6.97
N PRO A 112 12.87 -9.36 -6.01
CA PRO A 112 12.58 -10.34 -4.97
C PRO A 112 11.40 -9.93 -4.06
N ILE A 113 11.24 -8.63 -3.79
CA ILE A 113 10.12 -8.08 -3.01
C ILE A 113 8.81 -8.30 -3.77
N ARG A 114 8.79 -7.91 -5.06
CA ARG A 114 7.61 -8.08 -5.92
C ARG A 114 7.24 -9.55 -6.05
N THR A 115 8.23 -10.42 -6.27
CA THR A 115 8.03 -11.85 -6.46
C THR A 115 7.48 -12.52 -5.22
N ALA A 116 7.92 -12.15 -4.01
CA ALA A 116 7.33 -12.64 -2.77
C ALA A 116 5.83 -12.32 -2.68
N VAL A 117 5.47 -11.04 -2.87
CA VAL A 117 4.07 -10.58 -2.84
C VAL A 117 3.23 -11.24 -3.94
N TYR A 118 3.74 -11.32 -5.16
CA TYR A 118 2.98 -11.84 -6.32
C TYR A 118 2.82 -13.35 -6.28
N LYS A 119 3.77 -14.07 -5.68
CA LYS A 119 3.61 -15.49 -5.39
C LYS A 119 2.43 -15.74 -4.46
N ARG A 120 2.25 -14.89 -3.44
CA ARG A 120 1.11 -15.00 -2.52
C ARG A 120 -0.22 -14.69 -3.21
N ILE A 121 -0.26 -13.62 -4.01
CA ILE A 121 -1.45 -13.26 -4.83
C ILE A 121 -1.84 -14.38 -5.79
N SER A 122 -0.87 -14.94 -6.54
CA SER A 122 -1.14 -15.98 -7.54
C SER A 122 -1.60 -17.31 -6.94
N GLY A 123 -1.19 -17.61 -5.70
CA GLY A 123 -1.66 -18.78 -4.95
C GLY A 123 -3.18 -18.83 -4.80
N LEU A 124 -3.86 -17.68 -4.73
CA LEU A 124 -5.33 -17.59 -4.65
C LEU A 124 -6.03 -18.06 -5.92
N LEU A 125 -5.48 -17.78 -7.09
CA LEU A 125 -6.07 -18.18 -8.37
C LEU A 125 -5.97 -19.69 -8.63
N SER A 126 -5.16 -20.40 -7.82
CA SER A 126 -4.97 -21.85 -7.92
C SER A 126 -5.86 -22.65 -6.97
N GLN A 127 -6.47 -22.02 -5.96
CA GLN A 127 -7.37 -22.67 -5.00
C GLN A 127 -8.80 -22.17 -5.23
N SER A 128 -9.76 -23.08 -5.43
CA SER A 128 -11.18 -22.72 -5.58
C SER A 128 -11.70 -22.25 -4.21
N VAL A 129 -11.79 -20.94 -3.99
CA VAL A 129 -12.10 -20.35 -2.68
C VAL A 129 -13.56 -20.63 -2.27
N TYR A 130 -13.74 -21.33 -1.15
CA TYR A 130 -15.02 -21.51 -0.45
C TYR A 130 -15.15 -20.43 0.62
N MET A 131 -16.04 -19.45 0.41
CA MET A 131 -16.38 -18.43 1.41
C MET A 131 -17.40 -18.99 2.43
N HIS A 132 -17.01 -19.20 3.69
CA HIS A 132 -17.97 -19.42 4.80
C HIS A 132 -17.49 -18.85 6.16
N ASN A 133 -18.35 -17.97 6.72
CA ASN A 133 -18.61 -17.56 8.12
C ASN A 133 -17.49 -16.99 9.03
N TRP A 134 -17.86 -15.93 9.76
CA TRP A 134 -17.01 -14.86 10.30
C TRP A 134 -17.10 -14.71 11.83
N CYS A 135 -15.97 -14.37 12.48
CA CYS A 135 -15.92 -13.51 13.68
C CYS A 135 -14.51 -12.97 14.03
N SER A 136 -14.05 -11.88 13.39
CA SER A 136 -13.35 -10.72 14.00
C SER A 136 -13.06 -9.63 12.95
N ARG A 137 -12.72 -8.41 13.41
CA ARG A 137 -12.75 -7.13 12.65
C ARG A 137 -11.34 -6.65 12.25
N SER A 138 -10.91 -6.95 11.03
CA SER A 138 -9.76 -6.28 10.40
C SER A 138 -10.25 -5.21 9.44
N LEU A 139 -9.67 -4.01 9.54
CA LEU A 139 -10.08 -2.81 8.82
C LEU A 139 -9.01 -2.47 7.77
N PHE A 140 -9.24 -2.80 6.50
CA PHE A 140 -8.33 -2.34 5.44
C PHE A 140 -8.70 -0.92 5.03
N ARG A 141 -7.70 -0.05 4.98
CA ARG A 141 -7.83 1.26 4.33
C ARG A 141 -7.19 1.22 2.96
N ILE A 142 -8.00 1.52 1.94
CA ILE A 142 -7.55 1.68 0.56
C ILE A 142 -7.67 3.17 0.24
N ASP A 143 -6.55 3.87 0.18
CA ASP A 143 -6.52 5.22 -0.35
C ASP A 143 -6.13 5.15 -1.83
N ALA A 144 -7.07 5.48 -2.71
CA ALA A 144 -6.85 5.51 -4.15
C ALA A 144 -6.85 6.96 -4.65
N VAL A 145 -5.77 7.37 -5.32
CA VAL A 145 -5.59 8.76 -5.75
C VAL A 145 -5.12 8.83 -7.19
N ASP A 146 -5.73 9.75 -7.94
CA ASP A 146 -5.40 10.06 -9.32
C ASP A 146 -4.10 10.88 -9.38
N THR A 147 -3.05 10.31 -9.98
CA THR A 147 -1.74 10.94 -10.15
C THR A 147 -1.75 12.09 -11.16
N CYS A 148 -2.79 12.21 -12.01
CA CYS A 148 -2.94 13.32 -12.96
C CYS A 148 -3.52 14.59 -12.32
N CYS A 149 -4.08 14.53 -11.10
CA CYS A 149 -4.64 15.70 -10.40
C CYS A 149 -4.40 15.64 -8.87
N PRO A 150 -3.18 16.00 -8.38
CA PRO A 150 -2.86 15.92 -6.94
C PRO A 150 -3.58 16.95 -6.05
N SER A 151 -4.20 17.99 -6.63
CA SER A 151 -4.66 19.19 -5.92
C SER A 151 -6.08 19.12 -5.34
N HIS A 152 -6.81 18.03 -5.56
CA HIS A 152 -8.10 17.79 -4.91
C HIS A 152 -7.96 16.55 -4.04
N LEU A 153 -7.94 16.70 -2.71
CA LEU A 153 -8.49 15.76 -1.71
C LEU A 153 -8.03 16.15 -0.28
N THR A 154 -8.57 17.24 0.25
CA THR A 154 -8.74 17.44 1.70
C THR A 154 -10.11 16.92 2.10
N LEU A 155 -10.21 15.68 2.60
CA LEU A 155 -11.40 15.23 3.33
C LEU A 155 -11.03 14.36 4.53
N ASN A 156 -10.71 15.07 5.62
CA ASN A 156 -11.27 14.91 6.95
C ASN A 156 -11.90 13.53 7.27
N THR A 157 -11.09 12.60 7.78
CA THR A 157 -11.61 11.45 8.54
C THR A 157 -12.11 11.97 9.89
N ARG A 158 -13.40 12.31 9.99
CA ARG A 158 -14.03 12.44 11.30
C ARG A 158 -14.12 11.04 11.93
N PRO A 159 -13.75 10.86 13.20
CA PRO A 159 -14.02 9.62 13.89
C PRO A 159 -15.54 9.44 13.99
N MET A 160 -16.03 8.29 13.55
CA MET A 160 -17.42 7.88 13.73
C MET A 160 -17.63 7.54 15.22
N ASN A 161 -18.11 8.52 15.97
CA ASN A 161 -18.70 8.27 17.28
C ASN A 161 -19.99 7.48 17.07
N TRP A 162 -20.02 6.24 17.54
CA TRP A 162 -21.23 5.44 17.64
C TRP A 162 -22.06 5.96 18.82
N ALA A 163 -23.33 6.25 18.56
CA ALA A 163 -24.39 6.34 19.57
C ALA A 163 -25.34 5.17 19.33
#